data_AF-K2MZW4-F1
#
_entry.id   AF-K2MZW4-F1
#
_cell.length_a   1.000
_cell.length_b   1.000
_cell.length_c   1.000
_cell.angle_alpha   90.00
_cell.angle_beta   90.00
_cell.angle_gamma   90.00
#
_symmetry.space_group_name_H-M   'P 1'
#
loop_
_entity.id
_entity.type
_entity.pdbx_description
1 polymer ?
#
loop_
_entity_poly.entity_id
_entity_poly.type
_entity_poly.pdbx_seq_one_letter_code
_entity_poly.pdbx_strand_id
1 'polypeptide(L)'
;MLDVAHELAHVTQIAASRGAPMPPVQREVCAFLGEAALIRWAAMHRPTLVRALKSAWHASDTIYLIRDADLLSRALHAESPSYDYRWNYPVARLMASAFLRDACQNDRTALFCAGPAAPAILARFPVLPFPVALPPLPAAAGGPGDAYRHAGAIALLDMQADQGGGGDSLGKRHADLLNCMKTRSVFITLNDDGEPAGYATWDPVAAEPVQSGVRCRAFPGAEDVLTSSLRLHLPEVALRADRHERTTEPEAAANV
;
A
#
# COMPACT_ATOMS: atom_id res chain seq x y z
N MET A 1 -15.70 18.67 0.83
CA MET A 1 -14.52 18.97 1.67
C MET A 1 -13.23 18.61 0.95
N LEU A 2 -13.12 17.42 0.34
CA LEU A 2 -11.97 17.06 -0.48
C LEU A 2 -11.79 18.01 -1.68
N ASP A 3 -12.86 18.33 -2.42
CA ASP A 3 -12.80 19.31 -3.52
C ASP A 3 -12.32 20.70 -3.06
N VAL A 4 -12.71 21.12 -1.85
CA VAL A 4 -12.24 22.40 -1.29
C VAL A 4 -10.75 22.33 -0.97
N ALA A 5 -10.26 21.21 -0.44
CA ALA A 5 -8.83 21.00 -0.18
C ALA A 5 -8.03 20.92 -1.50
N HIS A 6 -8.62 20.32 -2.52
CA HIS A 6 -8.07 20.23 -3.87
C HIS A 6 -7.84 21.63 -4.46
N GLU A 7 -8.89 22.45 -4.51
CA GLU A 7 -8.80 23.84 -5.01
C GLU A 7 -7.90 24.73 -4.14
N LEU A 8 -7.95 24.57 -2.82
CA LEU A 8 -7.07 25.30 -1.91
C LEU A 8 -5.60 24.97 -2.15
N ALA A 9 -5.28 23.72 -2.49
CA ALA A 9 -3.92 23.34 -2.84
C ALA A 9 -3.45 23.94 -4.16
N HIS A 10 -4.32 24.10 -5.16
CA HIS A 10 -3.98 24.91 -6.34
C HIS A 10 -3.65 26.36 -5.97
N VAL A 11 -4.49 26.99 -5.13
CA VAL A 11 -4.24 28.37 -4.67
C VAL A 11 -2.91 28.45 -3.92
N THR A 12 -2.64 27.48 -3.04
CA THR A 12 -1.40 27.39 -2.28
C THR A 12 -0.19 27.23 -3.20
N GLN A 13 -0.29 26.37 -4.22
CA GLN A 13 0.76 26.19 -5.23
C GLN A 13 1.02 27.47 -6.00
N ILE A 14 -0.02 28.19 -6.45
CA ILE A 14 0.12 29.46 -7.18
C ILE A 14 0.80 30.51 -6.31
N ALA A 15 0.41 30.62 -5.03
CA ALA A 15 1.02 31.55 -4.10
C ALA A 15 2.49 31.19 -3.82
N ALA A 16 2.78 29.92 -3.56
CA ALA A 16 4.12 29.42 -3.25
C ALA A 16 5.08 29.55 -4.44
N SER A 17 4.62 29.30 -5.66
CA SER A 17 5.41 29.47 -6.89
C SER A 17 5.45 30.92 -7.38
N ARG A 18 4.85 31.88 -6.66
CA ARG A 18 4.73 33.30 -7.04
C ARG A 18 4.09 33.48 -8.42
N GLY A 19 3.10 32.65 -8.73
CA GLY A 19 2.39 32.65 -10.01
C GLY A 19 3.16 31.99 -11.16
N ALA A 20 4.32 31.36 -10.90
CA ALA A 20 5.04 30.65 -11.95
C ALA A 20 4.19 29.50 -12.50
N PRO A 21 4.10 29.35 -13.84
CA PRO A 21 3.25 28.35 -14.48
C PRO A 21 3.77 26.95 -14.15
N MET A 22 2.86 26.05 -13.80
CA MET A 22 3.15 24.65 -13.53
C MET A 22 2.39 23.78 -14.56
N PRO A 23 3.01 22.73 -15.12
CA PRO A 23 2.31 21.91 -16.10
C PRO A 23 1.12 21.17 -15.46
N PRO A 24 0.06 20.87 -16.24
CA PRO A 24 -1.23 20.42 -15.70
C PRO A 24 -1.15 19.21 -14.76
N VAL A 25 -0.41 18.16 -15.13
CA VAL A 25 -0.24 16.97 -14.29
C VAL A 25 0.32 17.32 -12.92
N GLN A 26 1.37 18.16 -12.86
CA GLN A 26 2.00 18.55 -11.59
C GLN A 26 1.08 19.44 -10.75
N ARG A 27 0.22 20.25 -11.37
CA ARG A 27 -0.81 21.03 -10.66
C ARG A 27 -1.81 20.12 -9.96
N GLU A 28 -2.26 19.09 -10.65
CA GLU A 28 -3.16 18.07 -10.09
C GLU A 28 -2.48 17.23 -9.00
N VAL A 29 -1.18 16.95 -9.12
CA VAL A 29 -0.42 16.30 -8.03
C VAL A 29 -0.47 17.15 -6.77
N CYS A 30 -0.22 18.46 -6.86
CA CYS A 30 -0.32 19.36 -5.71
C CYS A 30 -1.71 19.33 -5.08
N ALA A 31 -2.76 19.26 -5.91
CA ALA A 31 -4.14 19.21 -5.46
C ALA A 31 -4.45 17.93 -4.66
N PHE A 32 -4.04 16.76 -5.17
CA PHE A 32 -4.16 15.49 -4.45
C PHE A 32 -3.32 15.44 -3.16
N LEU A 33 -2.16 16.10 -3.13
CA LEU A 33 -1.40 16.28 -1.88
C LEU A 33 -2.16 17.14 -0.86
N GLY A 34 -2.93 18.13 -1.33
CA GLY A 34 -3.84 18.93 -0.50
C GLY A 34 -4.95 18.09 0.14
N GLU A 35 -5.59 17.23 -0.63
CA GLU A 35 -6.58 16.26 -0.12
C GLU A 35 -5.96 15.36 0.96
N ALA A 36 -4.79 14.79 0.69
CA ALA A 36 -4.08 13.94 1.65
C ALA A 36 -3.68 14.70 2.93
N ALA A 37 -3.29 15.98 2.81
CA ALA A 37 -3.00 16.83 3.95
C ALA A 37 -4.24 17.07 4.83
N LEU A 38 -5.42 17.27 4.22
CA LEU A 38 -6.68 17.37 4.96
C LEU A 38 -6.99 16.08 5.71
N ILE A 39 -6.85 14.92 5.06
CA ILE A 39 -7.08 13.61 5.70
C ILE A 39 -6.14 13.41 6.88
N ARG A 40 -4.83 13.69 6.71
CA ARG A 40 -3.84 13.61 7.78
C ARG A 40 -4.14 14.58 8.92
N TRP A 41 -4.54 15.81 8.62
CA TRP A 41 -4.96 16.77 9.64
C TRP A 41 -6.18 16.28 10.41
N ALA A 42 -7.18 15.73 9.72
CA ALA A 42 -8.37 15.16 10.34
C ALA A 42 -8.02 13.96 11.22
N ALA A 43 -7.02 13.15 10.87
CA ALA A 43 -6.53 12.06 11.71
C ALA A 43 -6.03 12.53 13.07
N MET A 44 -5.35 13.67 13.11
CA MET A 44 -4.81 14.23 14.36
C MET A 44 -5.85 15.01 15.18
N HIS A 45 -6.83 15.66 14.53
CA HIS A 45 -7.70 16.64 15.20
C HIS A 45 -9.19 16.27 15.22
N ARG A 46 -9.64 15.42 14.29
CA ARG A 46 -11.04 15.02 14.10
C ARG A 46 -11.15 13.53 13.70
N PRO A 47 -10.73 12.57 14.57
CA PRO A 47 -10.65 11.15 14.20
C PRO A 47 -11.96 10.57 13.65
N THR A 48 -13.11 11.05 14.13
CA THR A 48 -14.44 10.61 13.68
C THR A 48 -14.72 10.91 12.20
N LEU A 49 -14.04 11.89 11.60
CA LEU A 49 -14.21 12.27 10.18
C LEU A 49 -13.29 11.51 9.24
N VAL A 50 -12.20 10.92 9.74
CA VAL A 50 -11.15 10.31 8.91
C VAL A 50 -11.71 9.21 8.02
N ARG A 51 -12.50 8.30 8.59
CA ARG A 51 -13.09 7.19 7.84
C ARG A 51 -13.95 7.69 6.68
N ALA A 52 -14.79 8.69 6.91
CA ALA A 52 -15.64 9.26 5.87
C ALA A 52 -14.80 9.94 4.78
N LEU A 53 -13.75 10.67 5.16
CA LEU A 53 -12.85 11.33 4.21
C LEU A 53 -12.04 10.32 3.38
N LYS A 54 -11.48 9.28 4.01
CA LYS A 54 -10.77 8.20 3.30
C LYS A 54 -11.71 7.46 2.35
N SER A 55 -12.91 7.10 2.80
CA SER A 55 -13.90 6.44 1.92
C SER A 55 -14.28 7.31 0.73
N ALA A 56 -14.51 8.62 0.93
CA ALA A 56 -14.79 9.52 -0.17
C ALA A 56 -13.60 9.67 -1.12
N TRP A 57 -12.38 9.76 -0.58
CA TRP A 57 -11.15 9.84 -1.36
C TRP A 57 -10.95 8.60 -2.24
N HIS A 58 -11.14 7.39 -1.69
CA HIS A 58 -11.08 6.14 -2.45
C HIS A 58 -12.23 6.00 -3.44
N ALA A 59 -13.44 6.45 -3.11
CA ALA A 59 -14.57 6.42 -4.04
C ALA A 59 -14.26 7.22 -5.32
N SER A 60 -13.52 8.33 -5.21
CA SER A 60 -13.09 9.12 -6.36
C SER A 60 -12.09 8.39 -7.27
N ASP A 61 -11.40 7.35 -6.80
CA ASP A 61 -10.50 6.56 -7.64
C ASP A 61 -11.27 5.84 -8.77
N THR A 62 -12.57 5.56 -8.58
CA THR A 62 -13.43 5.04 -9.66
C THR A 62 -13.58 6.02 -10.82
N ILE A 63 -13.43 7.32 -10.57
CA ILE A 63 -13.45 8.35 -11.61
C ILE A 63 -12.04 8.46 -12.20
N TYR A 64 -11.03 8.73 -11.38
CA TYR A 64 -9.69 9.07 -11.86
C TYR A 64 -8.92 7.86 -12.41
N LEU A 65 -8.92 6.74 -11.70
CA LEU A 65 -8.10 5.57 -12.03
C LEU A 65 -8.81 4.51 -12.87
N ILE A 66 -10.13 4.63 -13.05
CA ILE A 66 -10.90 3.76 -13.95
C ILE A 66 -11.36 4.58 -15.16
N ARG A 67 -12.36 5.45 -14.98
CA ARG A 67 -12.98 6.17 -16.10
C ARG A 67 -12.00 7.07 -16.85
N ASP A 68 -11.24 7.91 -16.16
CA ASP A 68 -10.31 8.86 -16.78
C ASP A 68 -9.05 8.15 -17.31
N ALA A 69 -8.61 7.08 -16.64
CA ALA A 69 -7.55 6.20 -17.15
C ALA A 69 -7.94 5.52 -18.47
N ASP A 70 -9.18 5.04 -18.58
CA ASP A 70 -9.73 4.47 -19.82
C ASP A 70 -9.80 5.52 -20.94
N LEU A 71 -10.17 6.77 -20.60
CA LEU A 71 -10.19 7.87 -21.55
C LEU A 71 -8.78 8.19 -22.07
N LEU A 72 -7.80 8.28 -21.17
CA LEU A 72 -6.40 8.48 -21.52
C LEU A 72 -5.88 7.32 -22.38
N SER A 73 -6.17 6.08 -21.99
CA SER A 73 -5.75 4.89 -22.74
C SER A 73 -6.29 4.92 -24.17
N ARG A 74 -7.59 5.18 -24.36
CA ARG A 74 -8.16 5.32 -25.70
C ARG A 74 -7.51 6.46 -26.49
N ALA A 75 -7.23 7.59 -25.86
CA ALA A 75 -6.59 8.73 -26.52
C ALA A 75 -5.15 8.44 -26.95
N LEU A 76 -4.40 7.64 -26.19
CA LEU A 76 -3.04 7.22 -26.56
C LEU A 76 -3.02 6.22 -27.72
N HIS A 77 -4.09 5.43 -27.90
CA HIS A 77 -4.20 4.41 -28.95
C HIS A 77 -4.96 4.89 -30.19
N ALA A 78 -5.74 5.95 -30.07
CA ALA A 78 -6.43 6.58 -31.19
C ALA A 78 -5.62 7.76 -31.73
N GLU A 79 -5.75 8.06 -33.02
CA GLU A 79 -5.35 9.35 -33.59
C GLU A 79 -6.34 10.45 -33.15
N SER A 80 -6.52 10.65 -31.85
CA SER A 80 -7.47 11.64 -31.32
C SER A 80 -6.84 13.04 -31.36
N PRO A 81 -7.45 14.04 -32.03
CA PRO A 81 -6.74 15.28 -32.39
C PRO A 81 -6.89 16.44 -31.39
N SER A 82 -7.57 16.27 -30.25
CA SER A 82 -7.71 17.35 -29.25
C SER A 82 -7.45 16.88 -27.81
N TYR A 83 -6.64 17.67 -27.10
CA TYR A 83 -6.30 17.44 -25.71
C TYR A 83 -7.50 17.63 -24.77
N ASP A 84 -7.77 16.63 -23.92
CA ASP A 84 -8.73 16.72 -22.80
C ASP A 84 -7.97 16.85 -21.48
N TYR A 85 -8.28 17.87 -20.69
CA TYR A 85 -7.65 18.11 -19.39
C TYR A 85 -7.85 16.95 -18.41
N ARG A 86 -8.91 16.14 -18.58
CA ARG A 86 -9.17 14.97 -17.73
C ARG A 86 -8.07 13.91 -17.83
N TRP A 87 -7.29 13.91 -18.90
CA TRP A 87 -6.15 13.00 -19.08
C TRP A 87 -5.05 13.19 -18.03
N ASN A 88 -5.03 14.35 -17.36
CA ASN A 88 -4.04 14.62 -16.32
C ASN A 88 -4.33 13.88 -15.01
N TYR A 89 -5.61 13.69 -14.66
CA TYR A 89 -6.03 13.15 -13.36
C TYR A 89 -5.48 11.75 -13.06
N PRO A 90 -5.56 10.73 -13.95
CA PRO A 90 -5.02 9.41 -13.65
C PRO A 90 -3.52 9.46 -13.35
N VAL A 91 -2.76 10.16 -14.20
CA VAL A 91 -1.30 10.29 -14.03
C VAL A 91 -0.97 11.01 -12.73
N ALA A 92 -1.63 12.14 -12.48
CA ALA A 92 -1.41 12.93 -11.27
C ALA A 92 -1.78 12.18 -9.99
N ARG A 93 -2.86 11.39 -10.01
CA ARG A 93 -3.29 10.57 -8.87
C ARG A 93 -2.25 9.52 -8.52
N LEU A 94 -1.72 8.83 -9.53
CA LEU A 94 -0.65 7.84 -9.34
C LEU A 94 0.65 8.48 -8.84
N MET A 95 1.05 9.61 -9.43
CA MET A 95 2.25 10.34 -9.02
C MET A 95 2.12 10.90 -7.59
N ALA A 96 0.96 11.41 -7.20
CA ALA A 96 0.71 11.88 -5.84
C ALA A 96 0.84 10.74 -4.83
N SER A 97 0.31 9.56 -5.13
CA SER A 97 0.47 8.37 -4.27
C SER A 97 1.93 7.95 -4.12
N ALA A 98 2.70 7.88 -5.22
CA ALA A 98 4.13 7.58 -5.16
C ALA A 98 4.91 8.63 -4.36
N PHE A 99 4.59 9.90 -4.56
CA PHE A 99 5.21 11.01 -3.85
C PHE A 99 4.87 10.99 -2.34
N LEU A 100 3.62 10.69 -1.96
CA LEU A 100 3.23 10.62 -0.55
C LEU A 100 3.97 9.53 0.22
N ARG A 101 4.27 8.41 -0.44
CA ARG A 101 4.98 7.26 0.15
C ARG A 101 6.42 7.61 0.51
N ASP A 102 7.14 8.23 -0.43
CA ASP A 102 8.61 8.34 -0.35
C ASP A 102 9.10 9.76 -0.06
N ALA A 103 8.31 10.81 -0.34
CA ALA A 103 8.76 12.20 -0.26
C ALA A 103 8.71 12.76 1.17
N CYS A 104 9.82 13.38 1.58
CA CYS A 104 9.93 14.09 2.85
C CYS A 104 9.24 15.46 2.81
N GLN A 105 9.21 16.16 3.94
CA GLN A 105 8.59 17.49 4.03
C GLN A 105 9.27 18.52 3.12
N ASN A 106 10.59 18.46 2.97
CA ASN A 106 11.33 19.39 2.10
C ASN A 106 10.97 19.19 0.63
N ASP A 107 10.81 17.93 0.19
CA ASP A 107 10.39 17.63 -1.18
C ASP A 107 8.98 18.18 -1.46
N ARG A 108 8.05 18.05 -0.50
CA ARG A 108 6.69 18.60 -0.61
C ARG A 108 6.73 20.11 -0.79
N THR A 109 7.47 20.82 0.06
CA THR A 109 7.62 22.27 -0.07
C THR A 109 8.28 22.65 -1.40
N ALA A 110 9.33 21.92 -1.81
CA ALA A 110 10.00 22.15 -3.08
C ALA A 110 9.03 22.00 -4.26
N LEU A 111 8.19 20.97 -4.26
CA LEU A 111 7.20 20.74 -5.31
C LEU A 111 6.22 21.91 -5.45
N PHE A 112 5.63 22.38 -4.35
CA PHE A 112 4.68 23.50 -4.36
C PHE A 112 5.31 24.80 -4.86
N CYS A 113 6.62 25.00 -4.64
CA CYS A 113 7.36 26.18 -5.11
C CYS A 113 7.91 26.05 -6.54
N ALA A 114 7.94 24.84 -7.12
CA ALA A 114 8.77 24.55 -8.29
C ALA A 114 8.29 25.15 -9.61
N GLY A 115 7.00 25.48 -9.74
CA GLY A 115 6.42 25.97 -10.99
C GLY A 115 6.80 25.07 -12.19
N PRO A 116 7.52 25.58 -13.20
CA PRO A 116 7.90 24.81 -14.39
C PRO A 116 8.91 23.70 -14.11
N ALA A 117 9.65 23.76 -12.99
CA ALA A 117 10.64 22.74 -12.61
C ALA A 117 10.01 21.52 -11.90
N ALA A 118 8.70 21.54 -11.62
CA ALA A 118 8.01 20.47 -10.90
C ALA A 118 8.18 19.05 -11.50
N PRO A 119 8.22 18.84 -12.84
CA PRO A 119 8.45 17.52 -13.42
C PRO A 119 9.77 16.88 -12.95
N ALA A 120 10.85 17.66 -12.81
CA ALA A 120 12.15 17.15 -12.38
C ALA A 120 12.14 16.67 -10.92
N ILE A 121 11.35 17.31 -10.06
CA ILE A 121 11.16 16.88 -8.67
C ILE A 121 10.42 15.54 -8.65
N LEU A 122 9.30 15.44 -9.37
CA LEU A 122 8.48 14.22 -9.37
C LEU A 122 9.18 13.03 -10.04
N ALA A 123 10.08 13.26 -11.00
CA ALA A 123 10.85 12.19 -11.64
C ALA A 123 11.73 11.38 -10.66
N ARG A 124 12.03 11.94 -9.47
CA ARG A 124 12.74 11.25 -8.38
C ARG A 124 11.89 10.19 -7.67
N PHE A 125 10.57 10.19 -7.90
CA PHE A 125 9.60 9.37 -7.20
C PHE A 125 8.87 8.49 -8.21
N PRO A 126 9.48 7.37 -8.63
CA PRO A 126 8.89 6.52 -9.64
C PRO A 126 7.54 5.96 -9.16
N VAL A 127 6.56 6.02 -10.05
CA VAL A 127 5.31 5.26 -9.89
C VAL A 127 5.68 3.79 -10.04
N LEU A 128 5.92 3.13 -8.91
CA LEU A 128 6.07 1.68 -8.87
C LEU A 128 4.77 1.03 -9.35
N PRO A 129 4.81 -0.17 -9.96
CA PRO A 129 3.61 -0.96 -10.17
C PRO A 129 2.86 -1.02 -8.84
N PHE A 130 1.63 -0.54 -8.84
CA PHE A 130 0.85 -0.28 -7.63
C PHE A 130 0.95 -1.53 -6.74
N PRO A 131 1.53 -1.43 -5.53
CA PRO A 131 1.19 -2.41 -4.53
C PRO A 131 -0.31 -2.21 -4.28
N VAL A 132 -1.12 -3.14 -4.77
CA VAL A 132 -2.56 -3.17 -4.55
C VAL A 132 -2.80 -3.04 -3.05
N ALA A 133 -3.20 -1.87 -2.57
CA ALA A 133 -3.62 -1.70 -1.19
C ALA A 133 -4.69 -2.77 -0.94
N LEU A 134 -4.41 -3.67 0.01
CA LEU A 134 -5.28 -4.80 0.24
C LEU A 134 -6.53 -4.29 0.95
N PRO A 135 -7.73 -4.65 0.48
CA PRO A 135 -8.95 -4.15 1.11
C PRO A 135 -8.96 -4.51 2.60
N PRO A 136 -9.46 -3.62 3.47
CA PRO A 136 -9.56 -3.91 4.90
C PRO A 136 -10.32 -5.22 5.14
N LEU A 137 -9.80 -6.04 6.04
CA LEU A 137 -10.50 -7.25 6.43
C LEU A 137 -11.63 -6.87 7.42
N PRO A 138 -12.89 -7.23 7.14
CA PRO A 138 -13.97 -6.98 8.09
C PRO A 138 -13.73 -7.76 9.39
N ALA A 139 -14.20 -7.21 10.52
CA ALA A 139 -14.13 -7.90 11.80
C ALA A 139 -14.73 -9.30 11.68
N ALA A 140 -13.97 -10.32 12.12
CA ALA A 140 -14.30 -11.73 11.89
C ALA A 140 -15.72 -12.06 12.37
N ALA A 141 -16.58 -12.50 11.45
CA ALA A 141 -17.93 -13.01 11.75
C ALA A 141 -17.92 -14.52 12.00
N GLY A 142 -16.79 -15.19 11.78
CA GLY A 142 -16.57 -16.61 12.06
C GLY A 142 -17.10 -17.55 10.98
N GLY A 143 -17.43 -17.03 9.79
CA GLY A 143 -18.05 -17.81 8.71
C GLY A 143 -17.05 -18.32 7.64
N PRO A 144 -17.44 -19.29 6.79
CA PRO A 144 -16.61 -19.78 5.69
C PRO A 144 -16.13 -18.66 4.72
N GLY A 145 -16.95 -17.62 4.54
CA GLY A 145 -16.58 -16.45 3.73
C GLY A 145 -15.38 -15.67 4.28
N ASP A 146 -15.14 -15.71 5.60
CA ASP A 146 -13.97 -15.06 6.21
C ASP A 146 -12.69 -15.82 5.87
N ALA A 147 -12.73 -17.16 5.81
CA ALA A 147 -11.59 -17.97 5.40
C ALA A 147 -11.16 -17.67 3.95
N TYR A 148 -12.11 -17.53 3.03
CA TYR A 148 -11.81 -17.16 1.64
C TYR A 148 -11.24 -15.74 1.51
N ARG A 149 -11.71 -14.78 2.31
CA ARG A 149 -11.14 -13.43 2.34
C ARG A 149 -9.71 -13.42 2.85
N HIS A 150 -9.45 -14.14 3.95
CA HIS A 150 -8.10 -14.30 4.49
C HIS A 150 -7.17 -15.01 3.49
N ALA A 151 -7.66 -16.01 2.76
CA ALA A 151 -6.89 -16.69 1.71
C ALA A 151 -6.56 -15.76 0.54
N GLY A 152 -7.54 -14.96 0.11
CA GLY A 152 -7.33 -13.93 -0.92
C GLY A 152 -6.32 -12.86 -0.48
N ALA A 153 -6.41 -12.38 0.76
CA ALA A 153 -5.46 -11.42 1.32
C ALA A 153 -4.03 -11.96 1.34
N ILE A 154 -3.83 -13.21 1.80
CA ILE A 154 -2.51 -13.86 1.80
C ILE A 154 -1.98 -14.08 0.39
N ALA A 155 -2.84 -14.49 -0.56
CA ALA A 155 -2.42 -14.66 -1.94
C ALA A 155 -1.94 -13.34 -2.58
N LEU A 156 -2.60 -12.23 -2.26
CA LEU A 156 -2.18 -10.91 -2.73
C LEU A 156 -0.88 -10.44 -2.04
N LEU A 157 -0.71 -10.70 -0.74
CA LEU A 157 0.56 -10.47 -0.04
C LEU A 157 1.70 -11.29 -0.67
N ASP A 158 1.44 -12.54 -1.07
CA ASP A 158 2.42 -13.38 -1.77
C ASP A 158 2.82 -12.78 -3.12
N MET A 159 1.85 -12.30 -3.91
CA MET A 159 2.12 -11.65 -5.20
C MET A 159 2.89 -10.34 -5.07
N GLN A 160 2.79 -9.66 -3.93
CA GLN A 160 3.47 -8.39 -3.67
C GLN A 160 4.88 -8.58 -3.09
N ALA A 161 5.06 -9.60 -2.25
CA ALA A 161 6.35 -9.94 -1.67
C ALA A 161 7.28 -10.61 -2.69
N ASP A 162 6.74 -11.48 -3.56
CA ASP A 162 7.49 -12.07 -4.67
C ASP A 162 7.36 -11.16 -5.91
N GLN A 163 8.35 -10.28 -6.15
CA GLN A 163 8.47 -9.54 -7.42
C GLN A 163 8.83 -10.48 -8.60
N GLY A 164 8.01 -11.49 -8.87
CA GLY A 164 8.12 -12.36 -10.05
C GLY A 164 8.77 -13.72 -9.85
N GLY A 165 8.80 -14.28 -8.64
CA GLY A 165 9.38 -15.62 -8.41
C GLY A 165 8.49 -16.50 -7.54
N GLY A 166 7.77 -17.46 -8.13
CA GLY A 166 6.97 -18.40 -7.35
C GLY A 166 6.66 -19.69 -8.09
N GLY A 167 7.54 -20.70 -7.93
CA GLY A 167 7.52 -22.01 -8.58
C GLY A 167 6.54 -23.05 -7.99
N ASP A 168 5.51 -22.65 -7.25
CA ASP A 168 4.44 -23.56 -6.81
C ASP A 168 3.13 -23.22 -7.54
N SER A 169 2.35 -24.24 -7.92
CA SER A 169 1.04 -23.99 -8.53
C SER A 169 0.10 -23.31 -7.52
N LEU A 170 -0.63 -22.29 -7.98
CA LEU A 170 -1.61 -21.54 -7.18
C LEU A 170 -2.58 -22.47 -6.43
N GLY A 171 -2.94 -23.61 -7.04
CA GLY A 171 -3.83 -24.61 -6.44
C GLY A 171 -3.24 -25.29 -5.20
N LYS A 172 -1.96 -25.66 -5.22
CA LYS A 172 -1.27 -26.26 -4.06
C LYS A 172 -1.15 -25.23 -2.93
N ARG A 173 -0.74 -24.00 -3.26
CA ARG A 173 -0.65 -22.90 -2.31
C ARG A 173 -1.98 -22.61 -1.61
N HIS A 174 -3.07 -22.58 -2.37
CA HIS A 174 -4.41 -22.36 -1.85
C HIS A 174 -4.89 -23.49 -0.93
N ALA A 175 -4.59 -24.75 -1.27
CA ALA A 175 -4.92 -25.91 -0.43
C ALA A 175 -4.19 -25.87 0.92
N ASP A 176 -2.91 -25.50 0.91
CA ASP A 176 -2.10 -25.38 2.13
C ASP A 176 -2.62 -24.28 3.06
N LEU A 177 -3.00 -23.11 2.50
CA LEU A 177 -3.56 -22.01 3.27
C LEU A 177 -4.92 -22.35 3.90
N LEU A 178 -5.79 -23.03 3.16
CA LEU A 178 -7.06 -23.51 3.70
C LEU A 178 -6.84 -24.52 4.83
N ASN A 179 -5.83 -25.38 4.73
CA ASN A 179 -5.47 -26.28 5.82
C ASN A 179 -4.96 -25.51 7.05
N CYS A 180 -4.13 -24.47 6.85
CA CYS A 180 -3.69 -23.60 7.94
C CYS A 180 -4.87 -22.91 8.64
N MET A 181 -5.86 -22.44 7.89
CA MET A 181 -7.07 -21.83 8.45
C MET A 181 -7.91 -22.83 9.24
N LYS A 182 -8.13 -24.04 8.69
CA LYS A 182 -8.87 -25.10 9.38
C LYS A 182 -8.20 -25.49 10.71
N THR A 183 -6.88 -25.52 10.72
CA THR A 183 -6.09 -25.89 11.89
C THR A 183 -5.72 -24.70 12.78
N ARG A 184 -6.21 -23.50 12.47
CA ARG A 184 -5.91 -22.24 13.18
C ARG A 184 -4.41 -21.97 13.32
N SER A 185 -3.65 -22.34 12.29
CA SER A 185 -2.20 -22.20 12.21
C SER A 185 -1.75 -21.08 11.26
N VAL A 186 -2.59 -20.05 11.16
CA VAL A 186 -2.34 -18.84 10.36
C VAL A 186 -2.69 -17.61 11.18
N PHE A 187 -1.89 -16.57 11.02
CA PHE A 187 -2.07 -15.25 11.61
C PHE A 187 -1.89 -14.19 10.52
N ILE A 188 -2.78 -13.20 10.46
CA ILE A 188 -2.67 -12.06 9.54
C ILE A 188 -2.60 -10.80 10.42
N THR A 189 -1.58 -9.98 10.19
CA THR A 189 -1.47 -8.66 10.83
C THR A 189 -2.15 -7.61 9.96
N LEU A 190 -2.73 -6.60 10.59
CA LEU A 190 -3.37 -5.47 9.94
C LEU A 190 -2.62 -4.18 10.30
N ASN A 191 -2.56 -3.23 9.36
CA ASN A 191 -2.08 -1.88 9.63
C ASN A 191 -3.16 -1.04 10.36
N ASP A 192 -2.84 0.22 10.67
CA ASP A 192 -3.75 1.16 11.33
C ASP A 192 -5.05 1.43 10.53
N ASP A 193 -5.05 1.10 9.24
CA ASP A 193 -6.18 1.24 8.33
C ASP A 193 -7.02 -0.05 8.19
N GLY A 194 -6.64 -1.11 8.92
CA GLY A 194 -7.32 -2.41 8.89
C GLY A 194 -6.96 -3.26 7.67
N GLU A 195 -5.98 -2.84 6.88
CA GLU A 195 -5.51 -3.53 5.68
C GLU A 195 -4.46 -4.58 6.06
N PRO A 196 -4.46 -5.76 5.41
CA PRO A 196 -3.43 -6.78 5.64
C PRO A 196 -2.01 -6.24 5.38
N ALA A 197 -1.17 -6.25 6.41
CA ALA A 197 0.22 -5.79 6.33
C ALA A 197 1.23 -6.95 6.28
N GLY A 198 0.80 -8.15 6.67
CA GLY A 198 1.63 -9.35 6.66
C GLY A 198 0.91 -10.55 7.24
N TYR A 199 1.52 -11.72 7.16
CA TYR A 199 0.99 -12.96 7.73
C TYR A 199 2.10 -13.90 8.21
N ALA A 200 1.71 -14.82 9.09
CA ALA A 200 2.52 -15.96 9.50
C ALA A 200 1.72 -17.26 9.40
N THR A 201 2.38 -18.34 8.98
CA THR A 201 1.83 -19.70 8.97
C THR A 201 2.79 -20.67 9.66
N TRP A 202 2.27 -21.67 10.36
CA TRP A 202 3.07 -22.70 11.02
C TRP A 202 2.41 -24.08 10.89
N ASP A 203 3.17 -25.16 11.08
CA ASP A 203 2.57 -26.50 11.15
C ASP A 203 2.13 -26.78 12.60
N PRO A 204 0.83 -27.06 12.84
CA PRO A 204 0.31 -27.38 14.17
C PRO A 204 0.62 -28.80 14.65
N VAL A 205 1.07 -29.72 13.79
CA VAL A 205 1.24 -31.17 14.09
C VAL A 205 2.70 -31.58 14.29
N ALA A 206 3.64 -30.63 14.29
CA ALA A 206 5.05 -30.99 14.38
C ALA A 206 5.39 -31.66 15.72
N ALA A 207 5.63 -32.97 15.65
CA ALA A 207 5.96 -33.82 16.78
C ALA A 207 7.30 -33.46 17.43
N GLU A 208 8.12 -32.63 16.79
CA GLU A 208 9.35 -32.08 17.36
C GLU A 208 9.43 -30.55 17.20
N PRO A 209 9.77 -29.80 18.27
CA PRO A 209 9.79 -28.33 18.29
C PRO A 209 10.86 -27.69 17.40
N VAL A 210 11.73 -28.48 16.76
CA VAL A 210 12.91 -28.00 16.01
C VAL A 210 12.65 -27.94 14.50
N GLN A 211 11.61 -28.59 13.96
CA GLN A 211 11.40 -28.68 12.50
C GLN A 211 10.17 -27.95 11.94
N SER A 212 9.28 -27.39 12.77
CA SER A 212 8.15 -26.61 12.26
C SER A 212 8.50 -25.12 12.23
N GLY A 213 9.16 -24.75 11.13
CA GLY A 213 9.47 -23.37 10.80
C GLY A 213 8.20 -22.54 10.69
N VAL A 214 8.18 -21.39 11.35
CA VAL A 214 7.16 -20.37 11.11
C VAL A 214 7.56 -19.65 9.83
N ARG A 215 6.66 -19.63 8.84
CA ARG A 215 6.84 -18.83 7.63
C ARG A 215 6.16 -17.49 7.82
N CYS A 216 6.95 -16.43 7.83
CA CYS A 216 6.48 -15.04 7.86
C CYS A 216 6.62 -14.42 6.47
N ARG A 217 5.63 -13.64 6.05
CA ARG A 217 5.76 -12.69 4.94
C ARG A 217 5.03 -11.42 5.28
N ALA A 218 5.69 -10.29 5.05
CA ALA A 218 5.10 -8.97 5.20
C ALA A 218 5.11 -8.25 3.85
N PHE A 219 4.26 -7.24 3.76
CA PHE A 219 4.40 -6.21 2.74
C PHE A 219 5.77 -5.51 2.92
N PRO A 220 6.48 -5.13 1.83
CA PRO A 220 7.77 -4.46 1.96
C PRO A 220 7.70 -3.20 2.84
N GLY A 221 8.49 -3.17 3.92
CA GLY A 221 8.48 -2.09 4.91
C GLY A 221 7.46 -2.26 6.05
N ALA A 222 6.74 -3.37 6.10
CA ALA A 222 5.80 -3.72 7.18
C ALA A 222 6.28 -4.90 8.04
N GLU A 223 7.54 -5.31 7.91
CA GLU A 223 8.15 -6.43 8.65
C GLU A 223 8.07 -6.19 10.17
N ASP A 224 8.37 -4.97 10.62
CA ASP A 224 8.30 -4.58 12.04
C ASP A 224 6.87 -4.64 12.60
N VAL A 225 5.86 -4.34 11.75
CA VAL A 225 4.45 -4.41 12.12
C VAL A 225 4.04 -5.87 12.36
N LEU A 226 4.42 -6.76 11.44
CA LEU A 226 4.18 -8.20 11.59
C LEU A 226 4.86 -8.77 12.83
N THR A 227 6.14 -8.46 13.03
CA THR A 227 6.93 -8.95 14.18
C THR A 227 6.35 -8.47 15.51
N SER A 228 6.03 -7.17 15.61
CA SER A 228 5.44 -6.59 16.83
C SER A 228 4.06 -7.19 17.13
N SER A 229 3.23 -7.36 16.10
CA SER A 229 1.88 -7.94 16.22
C SER A 229 1.93 -9.42 16.61
N LEU A 230 2.84 -10.21 16.03
CA LEU A 230 3.07 -11.60 16.42
C LEU A 230 3.51 -11.73 17.88
N ARG A 231 4.47 -10.91 18.33
CA ARG A 231 4.93 -10.91 19.72
C ARG A 231 3.81 -10.57 20.71
N LEU A 232 2.92 -9.65 20.32
CA LEU A 232 1.80 -9.23 21.15
C LEU A 232 0.71 -10.30 21.26
N HIS A 233 0.33 -10.94 20.15
CA HIS A 233 -0.84 -11.82 20.10
C HIS A 233 -0.50 -13.31 20.20
N LEU A 234 0.67 -13.73 19.73
CA LEU A 234 1.12 -15.12 19.66
C LEU A 234 2.62 -15.24 20.03
N PRO A 235 3.00 -14.91 21.28
CA PRO A 235 4.41 -14.86 21.70
C PRO A 235 5.17 -16.19 21.48
N GLU A 236 4.49 -17.33 21.67
CA GLU A 236 5.07 -18.66 21.42
C GLU A 236 5.39 -18.90 19.94
N VAL A 237 4.57 -18.37 19.03
CA VAL A 237 4.81 -18.45 17.58
C VAL A 237 5.93 -17.48 17.18
N ALA A 238 5.96 -16.28 17.77
CA ALA A 238 7.03 -15.32 17.55
C ALA A 238 8.40 -15.86 17.98
N LEU A 239 8.48 -16.53 19.14
CA LEU A 239 9.72 -17.18 19.61
C LEU A 239 10.19 -18.28 18.65
N ARG A 240 9.27 -19.00 18.00
CA ARG A 240 9.60 -20.01 16.99
C ARG A 240 10.07 -19.38 15.67
N ALA A 241 9.50 -18.25 15.28
CA ALA A 241 9.94 -17.49 14.11
C ALA A 241 11.38 -16.94 14.32
N ASP A 242 11.65 -16.32 15.48
CA ASP A 242 12.96 -15.77 15.84
C ASP A 242 14.07 -16.86 15.88
N ARG A 243 13.72 -18.09 16.29
CA ARG A 243 14.66 -19.23 16.26
C ARG A 243 14.98 -19.70 14.84
N HIS A 244 14.00 -19.64 13.93
CA HIS A 244 14.19 -20.08 12.56
C HIS A 244 15.11 -19.13 11.78
N GLU A 245 14.93 -17.81 11.94
CA GLU A 245 15.80 -16.80 11.31
C GLU A 245 17.28 -16.96 11.71
N ARG A 246 17.54 -17.22 13.01
CA ARG A 246 18.90 -17.46 13.53
C ARG A 246 19.55 -18.74 13.01
N THR A 247 18.76 -19.76 12.66
CA THR A 247 19.30 -21.00 12.07
C THR A 247 19.56 -20.91 10.56
N THR A 248 19.04 -19.88 9.89
CA THR A 248 19.23 -19.64 8.46
C THR A 248 20.34 -18.62 8.14
N GLU A 249 20.87 -17.91 9.15
CA GLU A 249 22.14 -17.20 9.00
C GLU A 249 23.29 -18.23 9.08
N PRO A 250 24.17 -18.33 8.06
CA PRO A 250 25.32 -19.21 8.16
C PRO A 250 26.21 -18.71 9.30
N GLU A 251 26.56 -19.61 10.22
CA GLU A 251 27.74 -19.46 11.07
C GLU A 251 28.94 -19.21 10.16
N ALA A 252 29.29 -17.93 9.96
CA ALA A 252 30.61 -17.54 9.53
C ALA A 252 31.56 -17.98 10.64
N ALA A 253 32.16 -19.14 10.39
CA ALA A 253 33.01 -19.88 11.29
C ALA A 253 33.99 -18.98 12.05
N ALA A 254 33.84 -18.99 13.38
CA ALA A 254 34.99 -19.01 14.25
C ALA A 254 35.82 -20.26 13.91
N ASN A 255 36.99 -20.06 13.29
CA ASN A 255 38.22 -20.87 13.46
C ASN A 255 39.27 -20.45 12.42
N VAL A 256 40.19 -19.56 12.84
CA VAL A 256 41.68 -19.63 12.84
C VAL A 256 42.22 -18.20 12.91
#